data_AF-W7S633-F1
#
_entry.id   AF-W7S633-F1
#
_cell.length_a   1.000
_cell.length_b   1.000
_cell.length_c   1.000
_cell.angle_alpha   90.00
_cell.angle_beta   90.00
_cell.angle_gamma   90.00
#
_symmetry.space_group_name_H-M   'P 1'
#
loop_
_entity.id
_entity.type
_entity.pdbx_description
1 polymer ?
#
loop_
_entity_poly.entity_id
_entity_poly.type
_entity_poly.pdbx_seq_one_letter_code
_entity_poly.pdbx_strand_id
1 'polypeptide(L)'
;MKCPNCQHENLNDSKFCSGCGTKLTNSSSKQGVPAWAIIVLSVCFIAIGGLGYAYWDFFSNKNSATYSEINGNQNLETQIQQVSSEELTKKQEAHAQQVDRVTLIKEIQQKVFTILTNNAQGSGFLYKKGGYVITNAHVVQGAVEVMVRNSVGQESPGTVVGISNRYDIALIHVPNYQDKPPLGIETTESPIGLEVIAFGSPQGFENSASIGYITGNKRDMKLENFIYKQIYQVDAQIDKGSSGGPLVDVNTGNVIGINSLLYTTETSTHFAFSIPLYSMVDQFDGWIAQPLSANEVLSVANLYENNQQPVSKSDITNETDNLLAGQFVQAFRLYYEMALNEGDFYWIADMLAPSSSAYKELEKYINEIAYQGNYFYFTNNEVLDVQYSNGQYYVDMNETFDFYDAQGNYQFYDRYKTYTVITDEYGAYKIATIKIH
;
A
#
# COMPACT_ATOMS: atom_id res chain seq x y z
N MET A 1 36.01 43.99 -32.05
CA MET A 1 37.42 43.82 -31.61
C MET A 1 38.15 42.77 -32.46
N LYS A 2 39.47 42.88 -32.72
CA LYS A 2 40.23 41.84 -33.44
C LYS A 2 40.79 40.80 -32.48
N CYS A 3 40.71 39.52 -32.88
CA CYS A 3 41.32 38.45 -32.08
C CYS A 3 42.85 38.59 -32.08
N PRO A 4 43.52 38.60 -30.92
CA PRO A 4 44.97 38.72 -30.86
C PRO A 4 45.71 37.50 -31.44
N ASN A 5 45.04 36.35 -31.52
CA ASN A 5 45.65 35.12 -32.02
C ASN A 5 45.54 34.99 -33.55
N CYS A 6 44.38 35.29 -34.15
CA CYS A 6 44.13 35.06 -35.58
C CYS A 6 43.70 36.31 -36.37
N GLN A 7 43.71 37.50 -35.74
CA GLN A 7 43.36 38.80 -36.34
C GLN A 7 41.93 38.93 -36.89
N HIS A 8 41.08 37.91 -36.71
CA HIS A 8 39.69 37.93 -37.17
C HIS A 8 38.87 39.01 -36.44
N GLU A 9 38.05 39.76 -37.17
CA GLU A 9 37.17 40.78 -36.59
C GLU A 9 35.94 40.14 -35.96
N ASN A 10 35.74 40.43 -34.67
CA ASN A 10 34.62 39.96 -33.88
C ASN A 10 33.76 41.14 -33.42
N LEU A 11 32.49 40.88 -33.14
CA LEU A 11 31.59 41.83 -32.49
C LEU A 11 32.15 42.25 -31.12
N ASN A 12 31.79 43.46 -30.66
CA ASN A 12 32.43 44.08 -29.47
C ASN A 12 32.11 43.40 -28.13
N ASP A 13 31.13 42.50 -28.10
CA ASP A 13 30.71 41.80 -26.87
C ASP A 13 31.00 40.29 -26.93
N SER A 14 31.69 39.83 -27.98
CA SER A 14 32.03 38.41 -28.15
C SER A 14 33.00 37.93 -27.07
N LYS A 15 32.59 36.89 -26.31
CA LYS A 15 33.44 36.25 -25.30
C LYS A 15 34.51 35.32 -25.90
N PHE A 16 34.31 34.87 -27.14
CA PHE A 16 35.22 33.98 -27.88
C PHE A 16 35.31 34.42 -29.34
N CYS A 17 36.45 34.16 -29.98
CA CYS A 17 36.67 34.48 -31.38
C CYS A 17 35.94 33.49 -32.30
N SER A 18 35.07 33.97 -33.17
CA SER A 18 34.33 33.16 -34.15
C SER A 18 35.23 32.40 -35.14
N GLY A 19 36.40 32.95 -35.46
CA GLY A 19 37.33 32.32 -36.43
C GLY A 19 38.19 31.18 -35.87
N CYS A 20 38.53 31.20 -34.58
CA CYS A 20 39.50 30.24 -34.00
C CYS A 20 39.16 29.74 -32.60
N GLY A 21 38.02 30.16 -32.03
CA GLY A 21 37.53 29.74 -30.72
C GLY A 21 38.28 30.33 -29.52
N THR A 22 39.32 31.15 -29.71
CA THR A 22 40.10 31.69 -28.58
C THR A 22 39.28 32.69 -27.76
N LYS A 23 39.28 32.56 -26.43
CA LYS A 23 38.57 33.46 -25.51
C LYS A 23 39.12 34.89 -25.59
N LEU A 24 38.22 35.87 -25.74
CA LEU A 24 38.56 37.28 -25.77
C LEU A 24 38.28 37.87 -24.37
N THR A 25 39.28 38.51 -23.76
CA THR A 25 39.14 39.13 -22.43
C THR A 25 39.01 40.64 -22.60
N ASN A 26 37.79 41.16 -22.48
CA ASN A 26 37.59 42.60 -22.34
C ASN A 26 37.96 43.01 -20.91
N SER A 27 39.11 43.68 -20.77
CA SER A 27 39.52 44.36 -19.53
C SER A 27 38.80 45.70 -19.45
N SER A 28 37.62 45.75 -18.82
CA SER A 28 37.03 47.01 -18.34
C SER A 28 37.34 47.20 -16.86
N SER A 29 37.88 48.38 -16.57
CA SER A 29 38.38 48.86 -15.28
C SER A 29 37.31 48.84 -14.18
N LYS A 30 37.66 48.29 -13.01
CA LYS A 30 36.99 48.62 -11.75
C LYS A 30 37.97 49.39 -10.87
N GLN A 31 37.63 50.63 -10.57
CA GLN A 31 38.25 51.45 -9.54
C GLN A 31 38.28 50.66 -8.22
N GLY A 32 39.47 50.54 -7.64
CA GLY A 32 39.68 49.82 -6.38
C GLY A 32 38.99 50.52 -5.21
N VAL A 33 38.35 49.73 -4.35
CA VAL A 33 37.83 50.17 -3.05
C VAL A 33 39.01 50.71 -2.23
N PRO A 34 38.95 51.94 -1.69
CA PRO A 34 40.06 52.48 -0.91
C PRO A 34 40.25 51.65 0.36
N ALA A 35 41.51 51.39 0.74
CA ALA A 35 41.87 50.45 1.80
C ALA A 35 41.16 50.71 3.15
N TRP A 36 40.78 51.96 3.45
CA TRP A 36 40.03 52.30 4.66
C TRP A 36 38.61 51.73 4.69
N ALA A 37 37.96 51.54 3.53
CA ALA A 37 36.61 50.98 3.46
C ALA A 37 36.58 49.47 3.77
N ILE A 38 37.68 48.75 3.49
CA ILE A 38 37.84 47.34 3.88
C ILE A 38 38.03 47.22 5.40
N ILE A 39 38.76 48.16 6.01
CA ILE A 39 38.97 48.20 7.46
C ILE A 39 37.64 48.49 8.19
N VAL A 40 36.84 49.43 7.70
CA VAL A 40 35.51 49.73 8.29
C VAL A 40 34.56 48.56 8.16
N LEU A 41 34.51 47.88 7.01
CA LEU A 41 33.71 46.66 6.83
C LEU A 41 34.15 45.52 7.76
N SER A 42 35.46 45.35 7.95
CA SER A 42 36.00 44.33 8.85
C SER A 42 35.64 44.60 10.31
N VAL A 43 35.70 45.87 10.74
CA VAL A 43 35.28 46.27 12.10
C VAL A 43 33.78 46.09 12.29
N CYS A 44 32.95 46.40 11.29
CA CYS A 44 31.52 46.14 11.34
C CYS A 44 31.20 44.63 11.41
N PHE A 45 31.90 43.78 10.66
CA PHE A 45 31.73 42.33 10.74
C PHE A 45 32.14 41.75 12.10
N ILE A 46 33.20 42.28 12.72
CA ILE A 46 33.61 41.88 14.08
C ILE A 46 32.58 42.36 15.12
N ALA A 47 32.01 43.55 14.97
CA ALA A 47 30.98 44.06 15.86
C ALA A 47 29.66 43.26 15.75
N ILE A 48 29.23 42.91 14.53
CA ILE A 48 28.04 42.10 14.28
C ILE A 48 28.26 40.65 14.74
N GLY A 49 29.45 40.09 14.51
CA GLY A 49 29.84 38.77 15.02
C GLY A 49 29.92 38.73 16.55
N GLY A 50 30.43 39.78 17.19
CA GLY A 50 30.48 39.91 18.64
C GLY A 50 29.09 40.05 19.28
N LEU A 51 28.19 40.83 18.66
CA LEU A 51 26.80 40.92 19.09
C LEU A 51 26.03 39.60 18.84
N GLY A 52 26.31 38.93 17.73
CA GLY A 52 25.75 37.60 17.43
C GLY A 52 26.23 36.53 18.41
N TYR A 53 27.52 36.54 18.78
CA TYR A 53 28.07 35.64 19.78
C TYR A 53 27.53 35.95 21.18
N ALA A 54 27.41 37.23 21.57
CA ALA A 54 26.80 37.62 22.84
C ALA A 54 25.30 37.25 22.90
N TYR A 55 24.57 37.35 21.79
CA TYR A 55 23.17 36.93 21.70
C TYR A 55 23.03 35.40 21.74
N TRP A 56 23.91 34.67 21.04
CA TRP A 56 23.96 33.21 21.07
C TRP A 56 24.38 32.68 22.44
N ASP A 57 25.37 33.29 23.09
CA ASP A 57 25.81 32.96 24.46
C ASP A 57 24.68 33.27 25.46
N PHE A 58 24.06 34.44 25.40
CA PHE A 58 22.94 34.80 26.30
C PHE A 58 21.70 33.89 26.15
N PHE A 59 21.40 33.39 24.94
CA PHE A 59 20.29 32.45 24.72
C PHE A 59 20.66 30.99 24.97
N SER A 60 21.89 30.58 24.63
CA SER A 60 22.38 29.22 24.92
C SER A 60 22.55 29.00 26.43
N ASN A 61 22.87 30.06 27.16
CA ASN A 61 23.07 30.01 28.62
C ASN A 61 21.74 30.10 29.42
N LYS A 62 20.57 30.17 28.76
CA LYS A 62 19.26 29.96 29.42
C LYS A 62 18.88 28.48 29.57
N ASN A 63 19.62 27.56 28.93
CA ASN A 63 19.50 26.12 29.15
C ASN A 63 20.59 25.56 30.08
N SER A 64 21.42 26.43 30.66
CA SER A 64 22.43 26.05 31.64
C SER A 64 21.97 26.55 33.01
N ALA A 65 21.21 25.70 33.70
CA ALA A 65 21.07 25.85 35.14
C ALA A 65 22.48 25.97 35.76
N THR A 66 22.64 27.04 36.53
CA THR A 66 23.76 27.39 37.40
C THR A 66 24.54 26.18 37.92
N TYR A 67 25.76 25.98 37.43
CA TYR A 67 26.80 25.28 38.18
C TYR A 67 27.57 26.30 39.01
N SER A 68 26.99 26.63 40.17
CA SER A 68 27.77 27.08 41.32
C SER A 68 28.57 25.89 41.84
N GLU A 69 29.81 26.14 42.24
CA GLU A 69 30.72 25.21 42.90
C GLU A 69 29.99 24.27 43.89
N ILE A 70 30.10 22.96 43.67
CA ILE A 70 29.70 21.95 44.65
C ILE A 70 30.90 21.04 44.91
N ASN A 71 31.60 21.32 46.00
CA ASN A 71 32.02 20.26 46.90
C ASN A 71 30.77 19.48 47.30
N GLY A 72 30.60 18.24 46.81
CA GLY A 72 29.42 17.43 47.13
C GLY A 72 29.11 16.38 46.07
N ASN A 73 30.06 15.49 45.82
CA ASN A 73 29.84 14.21 45.15
C ASN A 73 28.85 13.39 45.99
N GLN A 74 27.76 12.84 45.40
CA GLN A 74 27.07 11.56 45.72
C GLN A 74 25.70 11.41 45.01
N ASN A 75 25.05 12.48 44.52
CA ASN A 75 23.68 12.39 43.96
C ASN A 75 23.58 12.38 42.41
N LEU A 76 24.66 12.73 41.70
CA LEU A 76 24.64 12.83 40.23
C LEU A 76 24.75 11.45 39.55
N GLU A 77 25.56 10.55 40.13
CA GLU A 77 25.65 9.15 39.69
C GLU A 77 24.29 8.44 39.84
N THR A 78 23.56 8.71 40.91
CA THR A 78 22.24 8.11 41.17
C THR A 78 21.20 8.54 40.13
N GLN A 79 21.22 9.82 39.70
CA GLN A 79 20.30 10.34 38.69
C GLN A 79 20.63 9.84 37.27
N ILE A 80 21.92 9.72 36.93
CA ILE A 80 22.36 9.14 35.65
C ILE A 80 22.02 7.63 35.60
N GLN A 81 22.19 6.92 36.72
CA GLN A 81 21.81 5.51 36.84
C GLN A 81 20.29 5.30 36.72
N GLN A 82 19.49 6.21 37.31
CA GLN A 82 18.02 6.15 37.23
C GLN A 82 17.50 6.38 35.81
N VAL A 83 17.97 7.41 35.10
CA VAL A 83 17.57 7.68 33.71
C VAL A 83 17.99 6.55 32.78
N SER A 84 19.21 6.03 32.94
CA SER A 84 19.70 4.86 32.18
C SER A 84 18.88 3.60 32.49
N SER A 85 18.51 3.37 33.75
CA SER A 85 17.67 2.24 34.13
C SER A 85 16.23 2.37 33.60
N GLU A 86 15.65 3.57 33.57
CA GLU A 86 14.31 3.81 33.00
C GLU A 86 14.30 3.65 31.48
N GLU A 87 15.35 4.10 30.77
CA GLU A 87 15.50 3.85 29.33
C GLU A 87 15.74 2.37 29.02
N LEU A 88 16.55 1.68 29.81
CA LEU A 88 16.76 0.23 29.70
C LEU A 88 15.47 -0.55 29.98
N THR A 89 14.68 -0.11 30.97
CA THR A 89 13.39 -0.71 31.31
C THR A 89 12.38 -0.49 30.17
N LYS A 90 12.25 0.73 29.63
CA LYS A 90 11.40 1.01 28.45
C LYS A 90 11.82 0.24 27.21
N LYS A 91 13.12 0.07 26.99
CA LYS A 91 13.66 -0.70 25.86
C LYS A 91 13.44 -2.21 26.06
N GLN A 92 13.55 -2.70 27.29
CA GLN A 92 13.23 -4.08 27.64
C GLN A 92 11.73 -4.36 27.59
N GLU A 93 10.87 -3.43 28.01
CA GLU A 93 9.41 -3.50 27.89
C GLU A 93 8.98 -3.47 26.42
N ALA A 94 9.53 -2.56 25.61
CA ALA A 94 9.27 -2.51 24.17
C ALA A 94 9.74 -3.78 23.45
N HIS A 95 10.91 -4.32 23.81
CA HIS A 95 11.40 -5.58 23.27
C HIS A 95 10.57 -6.78 23.77
N ALA A 96 10.11 -6.78 25.02
CA ALA A 96 9.23 -7.81 25.56
C ALA A 96 7.85 -7.79 24.88
N GLN A 97 7.26 -6.61 24.67
CA GLN A 97 6.03 -6.43 23.89
C GLN A 97 6.19 -6.84 22.42
N GLN A 98 7.33 -6.54 21.81
CA GLN A 98 7.61 -6.96 20.43
C GLN A 98 7.78 -8.48 20.30
N VAL A 99 8.44 -9.13 21.26
CA VAL A 99 8.58 -10.59 21.33
C VAL A 99 7.23 -11.29 21.58
N ASP A 100 6.32 -10.65 22.32
CA ASP A 100 4.96 -11.15 22.56
C ASP A 100 4.07 -11.08 21.29
N ARG A 101 4.11 -9.97 20.55
CA ARG A 101 3.37 -9.82 19.28
C ARG A 101 3.79 -10.85 18.22
N VAL A 102 5.08 -11.11 18.08
CA VAL A 102 5.59 -12.13 17.16
C VAL A 102 5.07 -13.52 17.53
N THR A 103 4.95 -13.80 18.82
CA THR A 103 4.43 -15.07 19.33
C THR A 103 2.93 -15.19 19.04
N LEU A 104 2.16 -14.14 19.32
CA LEU A 104 0.74 -14.05 19.01
C LEU A 104 0.46 -14.29 17.52
N ILE A 105 1.17 -13.58 16.63
CA ILE A 105 1.05 -13.74 15.17
C ILE A 105 1.30 -15.19 14.79
N LYS A 106 2.40 -15.81 15.24
CA LYS A 106 2.72 -17.20 14.92
C LYS A 106 1.68 -18.19 15.42
N GLU A 107 1.11 -17.96 16.60
CA GLU A 107 0.07 -18.82 17.14
C GLU A 107 -1.22 -18.74 16.30
N ILE A 108 -1.63 -17.52 15.93
CA ILE A 108 -2.83 -17.31 15.12
C ILE A 108 -2.64 -17.89 13.71
N GLN A 109 -1.48 -17.64 13.09
CA GLN A 109 -1.13 -18.13 11.76
C GLN A 109 -1.31 -19.66 11.63
N GLN A 110 -1.06 -20.44 12.68
CA GLN A 110 -1.26 -21.90 12.65
C GLN A 110 -2.73 -22.34 12.59
N LYS A 111 -3.65 -21.41 12.85
CA LYS A 111 -5.11 -21.59 12.89
C LYS A 111 -5.81 -20.85 11.74
N VAL A 112 -5.04 -20.21 10.85
CA VAL A 112 -5.50 -19.56 9.62
C VAL A 112 -5.13 -20.44 8.43
N PHE A 113 -6.03 -20.50 7.45
CA PHE A 113 -5.93 -21.39 6.30
C PHE A 113 -6.22 -20.64 5.01
N THR A 114 -5.56 -21.07 3.93
CA THR A 114 -5.98 -20.71 2.57
C THR A 114 -7.10 -21.65 2.15
N ILE A 115 -8.19 -21.08 1.64
CA ILE A 115 -9.34 -21.83 1.11
C ILE A 115 -9.25 -21.81 -0.40
N LEU A 116 -9.29 -23.00 -1.00
CA LEU A 116 -9.14 -23.22 -2.43
C LEU A 116 -10.38 -23.93 -2.97
N THR A 117 -10.95 -23.34 -4.01
CA THR A 117 -12.01 -23.95 -4.83
C THR A 117 -11.56 -23.95 -6.29
N ASN A 118 -12.37 -24.55 -7.17
CA ASN A 118 -12.04 -24.54 -8.61
C ASN A 118 -12.04 -23.12 -9.22
N ASN A 119 -12.77 -22.18 -8.62
CA ASN A 119 -13.06 -20.87 -9.23
C ASN A 119 -12.58 -19.69 -8.38
N ALA A 120 -12.19 -19.92 -7.12
CA ALA A 120 -11.88 -18.86 -6.16
C ALA A 120 -10.86 -19.32 -5.12
N GLN A 121 -10.11 -18.35 -4.61
CA GLN A 121 -9.21 -18.49 -3.48
C GLN A 121 -9.51 -17.42 -2.45
N GLY A 122 -9.47 -17.80 -1.17
CA GLY A 122 -9.58 -16.88 -0.05
C GLY A 122 -8.88 -17.42 1.18
N SER A 123 -9.29 -16.91 2.33
CA SER A 123 -8.80 -17.28 3.65
C SER A 123 -9.91 -17.80 4.54
N GLY A 124 -9.54 -18.50 5.60
CA GLY A 124 -10.43 -18.95 6.64
C GLY A 124 -9.68 -19.20 7.94
N PHE A 125 -10.40 -19.38 9.05
CA PHE A 125 -9.77 -19.64 10.34
C PHE A 125 -10.57 -20.62 11.20
N LEU A 126 -9.86 -21.33 12.08
CA LEU A 126 -10.45 -22.33 12.96
C LEU A 126 -11.30 -21.65 14.05
N TYR A 127 -12.61 -21.86 13.98
CA TYR A 127 -13.61 -21.21 14.84
C TYR A 127 -14.01 -22.07 16.04
N LYS A 128 -14.21 -23.38 15.84
CA LYS A 128 -14.66 -24.28 16.92
C LYS A 128 -13.99 -25.64 16.82
N LYS A 129 -13.90 -26.32 17.97
CA LYS A 129 -13.47 -27.73 18.05
C LYS A 129 -14.34 -28.59 17.14
N GLY A 130 -13.78 -29.68 16.61
CA GLY A 130 -14.42 -30.46 15.56
C GLY A 130 -14.02 -30.04 14.15
N GLY A 131 -13.15 -29.02 13.99
CA GLY A 131 -12.57 -28.67 12.69
C GLY A 131 -13.42 -27.70 11.90
N TYR A 132 -14.18 -26.83 12.56
CA TYR A 132 -15.03 -25.85 11.90
C TYR A 132 -14.25 -24.59 11.55
N VAL A 133 -14.21 -24.25 10.27
CA VAL A 133 -13.47 -23.14 9.70
C VAL A 133 -14.45 -22.10 9.14
N ILE A 134 -14.36 -20.87 9.61
CA ILE A 134 -15.12 -19.74 9.07
C ILE A 134 -14.41 -19.21 7.83
N THR A 135 -15.19 -18.78 6.83
CA THR A 135 -14.73 -18.03 5.65
C THR A 135 -15.86 -17.13 5.12
N ASN A 136 -15.64 -16.43 4.02
CA ASN A 136 -16.69 -15.68 3.33
C ASN A 136 -17.52 -16.57 2.40
N ALA A 137 -18.76 -16.17 2.14
CA ALA A 137 -19.65 -16.93 1.26
C ALA A 137 -19.20 -16.87 -0.20
N HIS A 138 -18.72 -15.72 -0.66
CA HIS A 138 -18.22 -15.56 -2.04
C HIS A 138 -16.97 -16.40 -2.33
N VAL A 139 -16.17 -16.75 -1.31
CA VAL A 139 -14.98 -17.60 -1.47
C VAL A 139 -15.34 -19.04 -1.82
N VAL A 140 -16.47 -19.54 -1.32
CA VAL A 140 -16.92 -20.94 -1.50
C VAL A 140 -18.17 -21.05 -2.36
N GLN A 141 -18.55 -19.98 -3.04
CA GLN A 141 -19.75 -19.96 -3.88
C GLN A 141 -19.68 -21.03 -4.97
N GLY A 142 -20.73 -21.85 -5.06
CA GLY A 142 -20.81 -22.94 -6.03
C GLY A 142 -19.98 -24.18 -5.68
N ALA A 143 -19.27 -24.19 -4.54
CA ALA A 143 -18.50 -25.32 -4.07
C ALA A 143 -19.19 -26.02 -2.88
N VAL A 144 -19.28 -27.35 -2.95
CA VAL A 144 -19.66 -28.20 -1.81
C VAL A 144 -18.42 -28.72 -1.09
N GLU A 145 -17.39 -29.06 -1.86
CA GLU A 145 -16.10 -29.53 -1.39
C GLU A 145 -15.03 -28.48 -1.72
N VAL A 146 -14.12 -28.27 -0.78
CA VAL A 146 -13.02 -27.30 -0.88
C VAL A 146 -11.72 -27.92 -0.39
N MET A 147 -10.59 -27.37 -0.85
CA MET A 147 -9.29 -27.72 -0.28
C MET A 147 -8.87 -26.64 0.72
N VAL A 148 -8.50 -27.07 1.92
CA VAL A 148 -8.06 -26.19 3.01
C VAL A 148 -6.58 -26.40 3.24
N ARG A 149 -5.78 -25.39 2.90
CA ARG A 149 -4.33 -25.43 3.01
C ARG A 149 -3.85 -24.68 4.25
N ASN A 150 -2.98 -25.29 5.04
CA ASN A 150 -2.41 -24.65 6.23
C ASN A 150 -1.13 -23.88 5.94
N SER A 151 -0.62 -23.22 6.97
CA SER A 151 0.60 -22.40 6.97
C SER A 151 1.89 -23.08 6.49
N VAL A 152 1.90 -24.42 6.40
CA VAL A 152 3.06 -25.20 5.95
C VAL A 152 2.80 -25.87 4.59
N GLY A 153 1.75 -25.42 3.88
CA GLY A 153 1.40 -25.89 2.55
C GLY A 153 0.65 -27.23 2.50
N GLN A 154 0.29 -27.82 3.65
CA GLN A 154 -0.46 -29.08 3.65
C GLN A 154 -1.94 -28.83 3.40
N GLU A 155 -2.48 -29.55 2.42
CA GLU A 155 -3.89 -29.47 2.03
C GLU A 155 -4.71 -30.57 2.71
N SER A 156 -5.92 -30.21 3.14
CA SER A 156 -6.89 -31.12 3.72
C SER A 156 -8.25 -30.89 3.06
N PRO A 157 -9.00 -31.95 2.73
CA PRO A 157 -10.35 -31.78 2.20
C PRO A 157 -11.27 -31.19 3.27
N GLY A 158 -12.17 -30.31 2.86
CA GLY A 158 -13.22 -29.74 3.70
C GLY A 158 -14.55 -29.69 2.97
N THR A 159 -15.63 -29.83 3.72
CA THR A 159 -16.99 -29.76 3.19
C THR A 159 -17.66 -28.48 3.67
N VAL A 160 -18.29 -27.73 2.77
CA VAL A 160 -19.11 -26.57 3.14
C VAL A 160 -20.36 -27.07 3.85
N VAL A 161 -20.49 -26.72 5.14
CA VAL A 161 -21.60 -27.14 6.01
C VAL A 161 -22.56 -25.99 6.34
N GLY A 162 -22.22 -24.78 5.91
CA GLY A 162 -23.02 -23.58 6.11
C GLY A 162 -22.66 -22.52 5.08
N ILE A 163 -23.65 -21.88 4.47
CA ILE A 163 -23.46 -20.74 3.57
C ILE A 163 -24.68 -19.83 3.66
N SER A 164 -24.44 -18.52 3.81
CA SER A 164 -25.50 -17.55 4.05
C SER A 164 -25.91 -16.85 2.77
N ASN A 165 -27.16 -17.01 2.32
CA ASN A 165 -27.70 -16.32 1.14
C ASN A 165 -27.88 -14.80 1.29
N ARG A 166 -27.48 -14.21 2.43
CA ARG A 166 -27.74 -12.82 2.80
C ARG A 166 -26.50 -12.10 3.31
N TYR A 167 -25.70 -12.78 4.11
CA TYR A 167 -24.49 -12.25 4.72
C TYR A 167 -23.30 -12.94 4.08
N ASP A 168 -22.20 -12.25 3.86
CA ASP A 168 -21.03 -12.85 3.19
C ASP A 168 -20.22 -13.75 4.13
N ILE A 169 -20.84 -14.82 4.62
CA ILE A 169 -20.25 -15.79 5.55
C ILE A 169 -20.58 -17.23 5.16
N ALA A 170 -19.61 -18.10 5.38
CA ALA A 170 -19.76 -19.54 5.22
C ALA A 170 -18.96 -20.30 6.29
N LEU A 171 -19.31 -21.56 6.47
CA LEU A 171 -18.70 -22.48 7.41
C LEU A 171 -18.29 -23.76 6.70
N ILE A 172 -17.03 -24.15 6.88
CA ILE A 172 -16.45 -25.37 6.33
C ILE A 172 -16.16 -26.32 7.50
N HIS A 173 -16.44 -27.60 7.32
CA HIS A 173 -16.02 -28.65 8.25
C HIS A 173 -14.80 -29.37 7.67
N VAL A 174 -13.72 -29.42 8.45
CA VAL A 174 -12.42 -29.97 8.08
C VAL A 174 -11.99 -30.98 9.15
N PRO A 175 -12.30 -32.28 8.99
CA PRO A 175 -12.04 -33.31 10.00
C PRO A 175 -10.58 -33.38 10.47
N ASN A 176 -9.63 -33.09 9.58
CA ASN A 176 -8.19 -33.08 9.89
C ASN A 176 -7.81 -32.09 11.01
N TYR A 177 -8.66 -31.10 11.32
CA TYR A 177 -8.43 -30.10 12.35
C TYR A 177 -9.36 -30.26 13.56
N GLN A 178 -10.01 -31.42 13.72
CA GLN A 178 -10.98 -31.67 14.80
C GLN A 178 -10.41 -31.46 16.22
N ASP A 179 -9.14 -31.83 16.42
CA ASP A 179 -8.45 -31.80 17.72
C ASP A 179 -7.64 -30.52 17.94
N LYS A 180 -7.56 -29.63 16.94
CA LYS A 180 -6.83 -28.37 17.06
C LYS A 180 -7.62 -27.36 17.91
N PRO A 181 -6.94 -26.59 18.78
CA PRO A 181 -7.61 -25.53 19.53
C PRO A 181 -8.02 -24.39 18.58
N PRO A 182 -9.29 -23.94 18.61
CA PRO A 182 -9.73 -22.82 17.78
C PRO A 182 -9.13 -21.49 18.27
N LEU A 183 -9.34 -20.44 17.47
CA LEU A 183 -9.11 -19.08 17.92
C LEU A 183 -10.15 -18.67 18.97
N GLY A 184 -9.72 -17.83 19.92
CA GLY A 184 -10.65 -17.12 20.80
C GLY A 184 -11.49 -16.13 20.00
N ILE A 185 -12.70 -15.82 20.46
CA ILE A 185 -13.60 -14.88 19.80
C ILE A 185 -14.04 -13.80 20.77
N GLU A 186 -14.20 -12.60 20.26
CA GLU A 186 -14.86 -11.52 20.98
C GLU A 186 -16.36 -11.58 20.70
N THR A 187 -17.16 -11.46 21.75
CA THR A 187 -18.63 -11.60 21.69
C THR A 187 -19.35 -10.26 21.78
N THR A 188 -18.57 -9.17 21.84
CA THR A 188 -19.07 -7.82 21.94
C THR A 188 -18.54 -6.94 20.81
N GLU A 189 -19.15 -5.78 20.63
CA GLU A 189 -18.71 -4.79 19.65
C GLU A 189 -17.36 -4.18 20.07
N SER A 190 -16.43 -4.12 19.13
CA SER A 190 -15.11 -3.51 19.33
C SER A 190 -15.12 -1.99 19.04
N PRO A 191 -14.43 -1.19 19.87
CA PRO A 191 -14.41 0.27 19.71
C PRO A 191 -13.48 0.73 18.58
N ILE A 192 -13.75 1.93 18.05
CA ILE A 192 -12.83 2.66 17.17
C ILE A 192 -11.52 2.95 17.91
N GLY A 193 -10.39 2.85 17.21
CA GLY A 193 -9.04 3.04 17.76
C GLY A 193 -8.42 1.78 18.36
N LEU A 194 -9.15 0.65 18.38
CA LEU A 194 -8.58 -0.65 18.76
C LEU A 194 -7.53 -1.08 17.73
N GLU A 195 -6.33 -1.43 18.20
CA GLU A 195 -5.25 -1.98 17.37
C GLU A 195 -5.59 -3.43 17.00
N VAL A 196 -5.48 -3.75 15.72
CA VAL A 196 -5.92 -5.02 15.14
C VAL A 196 -4.86 -5.60 14.21
N ILE A 197 -4.91 -6.92 14.04
CA ILE A 197 -4.13 -7.64 13.04
C ILE A 197 -5.11 -8.35 12.09
N ALA A 198 -5.02 -8.06 10.80
CA ALA A 198 -5.72 -8.80 9.77
C ALA A 198 -4.83 -9.94 9.26
N PHE A 199 -5.37 -11.16 9.26
CA PHE A 199 -4.66 -12.33 8.72
C PHE A 199 -5.34 -12.81 7.44
N GLY A 200 -4.53 -13.35 6.52
CA GLY A 200 -5.04 -13.98 5.31
C GLY A 200 -3.93 -14.48 4.39
N SER A 201 -4.30 -14.83 3.17
CA SER A 201 -3.39 -15.36 2.14
C SER A 201 -3.48 -14.52 0.85
N PRO A 202 -3.09 -13.23 0.90
CA PRO A 202 -3.20 -12.34 -0.24
C PRO A 202 -2.34 -12.82 -1.40
N GLN A 203 -2.90 -12.87 -2.61
CA GLN A 203 -2.21 -13.29 -3.85
C GLN A 203 -1.50 -14.67 -3.77
N GLY A 204 -1.92 -15.55 -2.85
CA GLY A 204 -1.25 -16.84 -2.63
C GLY A 204 -0.01 -16.78 -1.73
N PHE A 205 0.36 -15.61 -1.21
CA PHE A 205 1.29 -15.49 -0.09
C PHE A 205 0.59 -15.93 1.19
N GLU A 206 0.68 -17.23 1.45
CA GLU A 206 0.03 -17.87 2.58
C GLU A 206 0.38 -17.15 3.89
N ASN A 207 -0.64 -16.85 4.68
CA ASN A 207 -0.49 -16.46 6.07
C ASN A 207 0.16 -15.09 6.33
N SER A 208 -0.14 -14.11 5.49
CA SER A 208 0.25 -12.72 5.72
C SER A 208 -0.51 -12.13 6.92
N ALA A 209 0.16 -11.25 7.67
CA ALA A 209 -0.40 -10.52 8.80
C ALA A 209 -0.14 -9.02 8.60
N SER A 210 -1.19 -8.21 8.63
CA SER A 210 -1.12 -6.74 8.53
C SER A 210 -1.67 -6.11 9.80
N ILE A 211 -0.98 -5.11 10.33
CA ILE A 211 -1.38 -4.40 11.56
C ILE A 211 -2.06 -3.09 11.17
N GLY A 212 -3.11 -2.74 11.88
CA GLY A 212 -3.80 -1.45 11.76
C GLY A 212 -4.72 -1.18 12.93
N TYR A 213 -5.75 -0.38 12.71
CA TYR A 213 -6.73 0.05 13.69
C TYR A 213 -8.14 -0.02 13.13
N ILE A 214 -9.13 -0.17 14.01
CA ILE A 214 -10.52 0.11 13.66
C ILE A 214 -10.67 1.63 13.49
N THR A 215 -10.92 2.08 12.26
CA THR A 215 -11.10 3.49 11.91
C THR A 215 -12.57 3.91 11.85
N GLY A 216 -13.49 2.94 11.82
CA GLY A 216 -14.92 3.18 11.86
C GLY A 216 -15.69 1.91 12.23
N ASN A 217 -16.90 2.09 12.76
CA ASN A 217 -17.83 1.00 13.07
C ASN A 217 -19.24 1.36 12.59
N LYS A 218 -20.18 0.43 12.75
CA LYS A 218 -21.62 0.63 12.47
C LYS A 218 -21.91 1.10 11.04
N ARG A 219 -21.11 0.64 10.08
CA ARG A 219 -21.36 0.90 8.66
C ARG A 219 -22.33 -0.16 8.14
N ASP A 220 -23.40 0.29 7.50
CA ASP A 220 -24.32 -0.58 6.78
C ASP A 220 -24.10 -0.35 5.28
N MET A 221 -23.89 -1.43 4.53
CA MET A 221 -23.78 -1.38 3.08
C MET A 221 -24.42 -2.61 2.44
N LYS A 222 -24.86 -2.44 1.20
CA LYS A 222 -25.32 -3.54 0.37
C LYS A 222 -24.43 -3.55 -0.87
N LEU A 223 -23.73 -4.66 -1.08
CA LEU A 223 -22.85 -4.84 -2.23
C LEU A 223 -23.18 -6.17 -2.88
N GLU A 224 -23.40 -6.14 -4.19
CA GLU A 224 -23.85 -7.29 -4.98
C GLU A 224 -25.08 -7.96 -4.31
N ASN A 225 -24.91 -9.22 -3.90
CA ASN A 225 -25.94 -10.06 -3.30
C ASN A 225 -25.94 -10.03 -1.77
N PHE A 226 -25.00 -9.32 -1.13
CA PHE A 226 -24.78 -9.37 0.31
C PHE A 226 -25.19 -8.09 1.01
N ILE A 227 -25.72 -8.26 2.22
CA ILE A 227 -26.03 -7.18 3.14
C ILE A 227 -24.98 -7.21 4.25
N TYR A 228 -24.18 -6.16 4.32
CA TYR A 228 -23.19 -5.95 5.36
C TYR A 228 -23.77 -5.01 6.40
N LYS A 229 -23.88 -5.50 7.63
CA LYS A 229 -24.42 -4.72 8.75
C LYS A 229 -23.35 -4.47 9.79
N GLN A 230 -23.30 -3.23 10.26
CA GLN A 230 -22.43 -2.77 11.32
C GLN A 230 -20.95 -3.12 11.15
N ILE A 231 -20.46 -3.22 9.91
CA ILE A 231 -19.09 -3.64 9.62
C ILE A 231 -18.05 -2.69 10.19
N TYR A 232 -16.91 -3.26 10.54
CA TYR A 232 -15.73 -2.52 10.96
C TYR A 232 -14.99 -2.03 9.73
N GLN A 233 -14.67 -0.74 9.71
CA GLN A 233 -13.71 -0.15 8.79
C GLN A 233 -12.34 -0.21 9.45
N VAL A 234 -11.34 -0.71 8.73
CA VAL A 234 -9.96 -0.83 9.22
C VAL A 234 -8.98 -0.23 8.23
N ASP A 235 -7.85 0.25 8.72
CA ASP A 235 -6.71 0.69 7.89
C ASP A 235 -5.58 -0.35 7.82
N ALA A 236 -5.77 -1.52 8.44
CA ALA A 236 -4.93 -2.69 8.19
C ALA A 236 -5.04 -3.08 6.71
N GLN A 237 -3.91 -3.41 6.09
CA GLN A 237 -3.87 -3.79 4.68
C GLN A 237 -4.64 -5.11 4.47
N ILE A 238 -5.72 -5.06 3.69
CA ILE A 238 -6.54 -6.21 3.30
C ILE A 238 -6.61 -6.22 1.78
N ASP A 239 -6.08 -7.27 1.17
CA ASP A 239 -6.03 -7.45 -0.28
C ASP A 239 -6.74 -8.74 -0.72
N LYS A 240 -6.94 -8.90 -2.04
CA LYS A 240 -7.48 -10.13 -2.64
C LYS A 240 -6.76 -11.37 -2.11
N GLY A 241 -7.53 -12.30 -1.57
CA GLY A 241 -7.03 -13.50 -0.89
C GLY A 241 -7.09 -13.42 0.64
N SER A 242 -7.25 -12.23 1.22
CA SER A 242 -7.48 -12.04 2.67
C SER A 242 -8.94 -12.26 3.09
N SER A 243 -9.88 -12.20 2.13
CA SER A 243 -11.31 -12.43 2.34
C SER A 243 -11.57 -13.78 3.03
N GLY A 244 -12.29 -13.75 4.14
CA GLY A 244 -12.63 -14.86 5.01
C GLY A 244 -11.63 -15.09 6.15
N GLY A 245 -10.49 -14.41 6.12
CA GLY A 245 -9.50 -14.44 7.19
C GLY A 245 -9.95 -13.66 8.44
N PRO A 246 -9.32 -13.89 9.61
CA PRO A 246 -9.71 -13.23 10.84
C PRO A 246 -9.12 -11.82 10.97
N LEU A 247 -9.92 -10.92 11.56
CA LEU A 247 -9.46 -9.68 12.16
C LEU A 247 -9.35 -9.88 13.66
N VAL A 248 -8.17 -9.69 14.23
CA VAL A 248 -7.84 -10.03 15.63
C VAL A 248 -7.47 -8.79 16.43
N ASP A 249 -7.95 -8.69 17.67
CA ASP A 249 -7.49 -7.70 18.64
C ASP A 249 -6.08 -8.06 19.14
N VAL A 250 -5.13 -7.13 19.02
CA VAL A 250 -3.73 -7.31 19.42
C VAL A 250 -3.60 -7.63 20.91
N ASN A 251 -4.46 -7.09 21.77
CA ASN A 251 -4.32 -7.19 23.21
C ASN A 251 -4.83 -8.51 23.77
N THR A 252 -5.90 -9.03 23.18
CA THR A 252 -6.58 -10.24 23.65
C THR A 252 -6.24 -11.47 22.83
N GLY A 253 -5.82 -11.29 21.58
CA GLY A 253 -5.66 -12.37 20.61
C GLY A 253 -6.98 -12.96 20.11
N ASN A 254 -8.11 -12.34 20.46
CA ASN A 254 -9.43 -12.80 20.06
C ASN A 254 -9.83 -12.26 18.69
N VAL A 255 -10.51 -13.09 17.91
CA VAL A 255 -11.10 -12.69 16.64
C VAL A 255 -12.31 -11.80 16.91
N ILE A 256 -12.27 -10.59 16.37
CA ILE A 256 -13.34 -9.60 16.47
C ILE A 256 -14.17 -9.54 15.18
N GLY A 257 -13.60 -9.93 14.04
CA GLY A 257 -14.24 -9.83 12.73
C GLY A 257 -13.69 -10.77 11.68
N ILE A 258 -14.37 -10.79 10.53
CA ILE A 258 -14.03 -11.58 9.34
C ILE A 258 -13.71 -10.60 8.21
N ASN A 259 -12.46 -10.58 7.75
CA ASN A 259 -12.01 -9.75 6.64
C ASN A 259 -12.85 -10.07 5.40
N SER A 260 -13.39 -9.07 4.70
CA SER A 260 -14.31 -9.34 3.59
C SER A 260 -14.11 -8.40 2.40
N LEU A 261 -14.29 -7.10 2.60
CA LEU A 261 -14.35 -6.14 1.50
C LEU A 261 -13.13 -5.24 1.47
N LEU A 262 -12.73 -4.90 0.25
CA LEU A 262 -11.89 -3.75 -0.06
C LEU A 262 -12.75 -2.77 -0.85
N TYR A 263 -13.01 -1.60 -0.28
CA TYR A 263 -13.66 -0.51 -0.98
C TYR A 263 -12.63 0.50 -1.41
N THR A 264 -12.49 0.66 -2.70
CA THR A 264 -11.60 1.66 -3.29
C THR A 264 -12.45 2.83 -3.74
N THR A 265 -12.18 4.03 -3.22
CA THR A 265 -12.81 5.25 -3.73
C THR A 265 -12.25 5.59 -5.12
N GLU A 266 -12.96 6.44 -5.85
CA GLU A 266 -12.48 7.04 -7.10
C GLU A 266 -11.13 7.77 -6.95
N THR A 267 -10.73 8.11 -5.71
CA THR A 267 -9.46 8.78 -5.36
C THR A 267 -8.37 7.82 -4.89
N SER A 268 -8.49 6.51 -5.18
CA SER A 268 -7.52 5.46 -4.80
C SER A 268 -7.29 5.31 -3.29
N THR A 269 -8.25 5.76 -2.47
CA THR A 269 -8.23 5.49 -1.02
C THR A 269 -8.86 4.13 -0.78
N HIS A 270 -8.10 3.26 -0.12
CA HIS A 270 -8.53 1.90 0.20
C HIS A 270 -9.09 1.87 1.61
N PHE A 271 -10.38 1.55 1.72
CA PHE A 271 -11.02 1.23 2.99
C PHE A 271 -11.27 -0.27 3.04
N ALA A 272 -10.65 -0.93 4.00
CA ALA A 272 -10.90 -2.33 4.23
C ALA A 272 -12.05 -2.51 5.23
N PHE A 273 -12.88 -3.52 5.01
CA PHE A 273 -13.99 -3.81 5.90
C PHE A 273 -14.03 -5.26 6.36
N SER A 274 -14.44 -5.43 7.61
CA SER A 274 -14.63 -6.72 8.27
C SER A 274 -16.03 -6.87 8.84
N ILE A 275 -16.61 -8.06 8.66
CA ILE A 275 -17.89 -8.45 9.24
C ILE A 275 -17.70 -8.69 10.74
N PRO A 276 -18.47 -8.08 11.65
CA PRO A 276 -18.28 -8.28 13.08
C PRO A 276 -18.67 -9.71 13.47
N LEU A 277 -17.71 -10.48 13.99
CA LEU A 277 -17.91 -11.90 14.25
C LEU A 277 -19.02 -12.12 15.29
N TYR A 278 -19.07 -11.26 16.32
CA TYR A 278 -20.09 -11.33 17.38
C TYR A 278 -21.52 -11.30 16.83
N SER A 279 -21.75 -10.63 15.70
CA SER A 279 -23.08 -10.48 15.10
C SER A 279 -23.52 -11.71 14.28
N MET A 280 -22.64 -12.68 14.09
CA MET A 280 -22.84 -13.85 13.24
C MET A 280 -22.75 -15.19 13.99
N VAL A 281 -22.43 -15.17 15.30
CA VAL A 281 -22.22 -16.36 16.13
C VAL A 281 -23.41 -17.32 16.08
N ASP A 282 -24.63 -16.82 16.25
CA ASP A 282 -25.84 -17.64 16.24
C ASP A 282 -26.03 -18.39 14.91
N GLN A 283 -25.62 -17.77 13.79
CA GLN A 283 -25.72 -18.38 12.47
C GLN A 283 -24.69 -19.50 12.30
N PHE A 284 -23.43 -19.29 12.73
CA PHE A 284 -22.41 -20.33 12.70
C PHE A 284 -22.76 -21.51 13.62
N ASP A 285 -23.18 -21.23 14.84
CA ASP A 285 -23.56 -22.27 15.80
C ASP A 285 -24.81 -23.04 15.34
N GLY A 286 -25.74 -22.36 14.67
CA GLY A 286 -26.87 -22.99 13.99
C GLY A 286 -26.43 -24.02 12.94
N TRP A 287 -25.47 -23.67 12.08
CA TRP A 287 -24.92 -24.61 11.08
C TRP A 287 -24.10 -25.74 11.70
N ILE A 288 -23.42 -25.52 12.83
CA ILE A 288 -22.75 -26.60 13.56
C ILE A 288 -23.77 -27.60 14.10
N ALA A 289 -24.87 -27.11 14.67
CA ALA A 289 -25.94 -27.95 15.21
C ALA A 289 -26.74 -28.65 14.11
N GLN A 290 -26.97 -27.97 12.99
CA GLN A 290 -27.73 -28.45 11.83
C GLN A 290 -26.99 -28.09 10.53
N PRO A 291 -25.98 -28.90 10.14
CA PRO A 291 -25.26 -28.69 8.89
C PRO A 291 -26.18 -28.70 7.68
N LEU A 292 -25.95 -27.80 6.74
CA LEU A 292 -26.61 -27.84 5.44
C LEU A 292 -26.16 -29.07 4.66
N SER A 293 -27.09 -29.68 3.94
CA SER A 293 -26.79 -30.69 2.93
C SER A 293 -26.14 -30.07 1.70
N ALA A 294 -25.44 -30.89 0.90
CA ALA A 294 -24.85 -30.46 -0.37
C ALA A 294 -25.87 -29.75 -1.30
N ASN A 295 -27.11 -30.24 -1.35
CA ASN A 295 -28.17 -29.64 -2.15
C ASN A 295 -28.59 -28.27 -1.62
N GLU A 296 -28.65 -28.09 -0.30
CA GLU A 296 -28.96 -26.79 0.31
C GLU A 296 -27.84 -25.78 0.04
N VAL A 297 -26.57 -26.20 0.15
CA VAL A 297 -25.40 -25.37 -0.20
C VAL A 297 -25.47 -24.91 -1.66
N LEU A 298 -25.71 -25.84 -2.59
CA LEU A 298 -25.84 -25.52 -4.02
C LEU A 298 -27.08 -24.66 -4.32
N SER A 299 -28.17 -24.82 -3.58
CA SER A 299 -29.36 -23.98 -3.76
C SER A 299 -29.09 -22.51 -3.44
N VAL A 300 -28.19 -22.24 -2.49
CA VAL A 300 -27.74 -20.87 -2.19
C VAL A 300 -26.86 -20.32 -3.30
N ALA A 301 -26.02 -21.14 -3.94
CA ALA A 301 -25.26 -20.73 -5.13
C ALA A 301 -26.18 -20.24 -6.25
N ASN A 302 -27.27 -20.96 -6.51
CA ASN A 302 -28.29 -20.54 -7.47
C ASN A 302 -29.00 -19.24 -7.07
N LEU A 303 -29.10 -18.90 -5.78
CA LEU A 303 -29.65 -17.61 -5.35
C LEU A 303 -28.69 -16.46 -5.67
N TYR A 304 -27.37 -16.68 -5.61
CA TYR A 304 -26.42 -15.66 -6.05
C TYR A 304 -26.46 -15.46 -7.56
N GLU A 305 -26.61 -16.54 -8.34
CA GLU A 305 -26.77 -16.46 -9.80
C GLU A 305 -28.12 -15.84 -10.20
N ASN A 306 -29.21 -16.12 -9.48
CA ASN A 306 -30.54 -15.56 -9.79
C ASN A 306 -30.77 -14.15 -9.21
N ASN A 307 -30.02 -13.75 -8.18
CA ASN A 307 -29.97 -12.37 -7.69
C ASN A 307 -28.96 -11.50 -8.43
N GLN A 308 -28.19 -12.09 -9.36
CA GLN A 308 -27.90 -11.35 -10.59
C GLN A 308 -29.25 -11.10 -11.26
N GLN A 309 -29.91 -10.00 -10.88
CA GLN A 309 -30.50 -9.18 -11.92
C GLN A 309 -29.45 -9.18 -13.03
N PRO A 310 -29.79 -9.53 -14.27
CA PRO A 310 -28.96 -9.06 -15.34
C PRO A 310 -28.99 -7.54 -15.13
N VAL A 311 -27.92 -6.98 -14.56
CA VAL A 311 -27.43 -5.74 -15.10
C VAL A 311 -27.22 -6.15 -16.53
N SER A 312 -28.21 -5.82 -17.35
CA SER A 312 -28.07 -5.97 -18.77
C SER A 312 -26.72 -5.34 -19.07
N LYS A 313 -25.88 -6.05 -19.82
CA LYS A 313 -24.73 -5.42 -20.47
C LYS A 313 -25.16 -4.25 -21.40
N SER A 314 -26.43 -3.84 -21.38
CA SER A 314 -26.99 -2.66 -22.04
C SER A 314 -27.18 -1.45 -21.13
N ASP A 315 -27.06 -1.57 -19.80
CA ASP A 315 -27.37 -0.47 -18.87
C ASP A 315 -26.14 0.04 -18.09
N ILE A 316 -24.96 -0.58 -18.28
CA ILE A 316 -23.69 0.12 -18.09
C ILE A 316 -23.52 0.97 -19.34
N THR A 317 -23.72 2.28 -19.21
CA THR A 317 -23.46 3.18 -20.35
C THR A 317 -21.99 3.03 -20.72
N ASN A 318 -21.64 3.22 -22.00
CA ASN A 318 -20.24 3.26 -22.44
C ASN A 318 -19.40 4.20 -21.55
N GLU A 319 -20.00 5.20 -20.91
CA GLU A 319 -19.34 6.10 -19.96
C GLU A 319 -18.83 5.41 -18.69
N THR A 320 -19.55 4.45 -18.11
CA THR A 320 -19.10 3.75 -16.89
C THR A 320 -17.96 2.78 -17.19
N ASP A 321 -18.02 2.05 -18.30
CA ASP A 321 -16.93 1.16 -18.73
C ASP A 321 -15.68 1.95 -19.17
N ASN A 322 -15.88 3.10 -19.84
CA ASN A 322 -14.81 4.04 -20.16
C ASN A 322 -14.15 4.60 -18.90
N LEU A 323 -14.95 4.95 -17.89
CA LEU A 323 -14.43 5.41 -16.59
C LEU A 323 -13.55 4.35 -15.93
N LEU A 324 -13.99 3.08 -15.92
CA LEU A 324 -13.23 1.98 -15.34
C LEU A 324 -11.91 1.71 -16.09
N ALA A 325 -11.92 1.76 -17.42
CA ALA A 325 -10.69 1.64 -18.21
C ALA A 325 -9.71 2.80 -17.94
N GLY A 326 -10.21 4.03 -17.79
CA GLY A 326 -9.41 5.19 -17.40
C GLY A 326 -8.81 5.04 -15.99
N GLN A 327 -9.60 4.58 -15.03
CA GLN A 327 -9.14 4.31 -13.66
C GLN A 327 -8.09 3.19 -13.59
N PHE A 328 -8.26 2.14 -14.39
CA PHE A 328 -7.28 1.07 -14.50
C PHE A 328 -5.91 1.58 -14.99
N VAL A 329 -5.88 2.44 -16.00
CA VAL A 329 -4.65 3.07 -16.50
C VAL A 329 -4.04 4.04 -15.48
N GLN A 330 -4.87 4.77 -14.74
CA GLN A 330 -4.38 5.59 -13.62
C GLN A 330 -3.73 4.75 -12.53
N ALA A 331 -4.33 3.61 -12.15
CA ALA A 331 -3.77 2.69 -11.16
C ALA A 331 -2.45 2.07 -11.63
N PHE A 332 -2.35 1.73 -12.92
CA PHE A 332 -1.12 1.22 -13.53
C PHE A 332 0.07 2.18 -13.31
N ARG A 333 -0.15 3.50 -13.37
CA ARG A 333 0.92 4.49 -13.16
C ARG A 333 1.60 4.36 -11.80
N LEU A 334 0.84 4.08 -10.73
CA LEU A 334 1.40 3.95 -9.38
C LEU A 334 2.39 2.78 -9.31
N TYR A 335 1.98 1.62 -9.83
CA TYR A 335 2.83 0.43 -9.88
C TYR A 335 3.98 0.59 -10.87
N TYR A 336 3.76 1.33 -11.97
CA TYR A 336 4.82 1.62 -12.93
C TYR A 336 5.92 2.50 -12.33
N GLU A 337 5.57 3.52 -11.53
CA GLU A 337 6.54 4.32 -10.79
C GLU A 337 7.37 3.47 -9.82
N MET A 338 6.73 2.54 -9.09
CA MET A 338 7.43 1.57 -8.24
C MET A 338 8.34 0.66 -9.07
N ALA A 339 7.84 0.12 -10.19
CA ALA A 339 8.60 -0.73 -11.09
C ALA A 339 9.86 -0.03 -11.62
N LEU A 340 9.75 1.25 -11.95
CA LEU A 340 10.87 2.06 -12.41
C LEU A 340 11.91 2.29 -11.32
N ASN A 341 11.48 2.70 -10.12
CA ASN A 341 12.38 3.06 -9.03
C ASN A 341 13.07 1.84 -8.40
N GLU A 342 12.36 0.71 -8.31
CA GLU A 342 12.90 -0.53 -7.76
C GLU A 342 13.60 -1.40 -8.82
N GLY A 343 13.43 -1.08 -10.10
CA GLY A 343 13.97 -1.91 -11.18
C GLY A 343 13.26 -3.25 -11.33
N ASP A 344 12.06 -3.38 -10.78
CA ASP A 344 11.36 -4.65 -10.68
C ASP A 344 10.09 -4.64 -11.54
N PHE A 345 10.16 -5.32 -12.69
CA PHE A 345 9.05 -5.43 -13.63
C PHE A 345 7.83 -6.18 -13.05
N TYR A 346 8.00 -7.00 -12.00
CA TYR A 346 6.89 -7.78 -11.43
C TYR A 346 5.77 -6.90 -10.87
N TRP A 347 6.06 -5.66 -10.47
CA TRP A 347 5.05 -4.70 -10.00
C TRP A 347 3.92 -4.45 -11.01
N ILE A 348 4.21 -4.57 -12.31
CA ILE A 348 3.24 -4.26 -13.37
C ILE A 348 2.95 -5.44 -14.31
N ALA A 349 3.67 -6.55 -14.20
CA ALA A 349 3.59 -7.66 -15.16
C ALA A 349 2.14 -8.16 -15.37
N ASP A 350 1.38 -8.29 -14.29
CA ASP A 350 -0.02 -8.74 -14.32
C ASP A 350 -1.01 -7.71 -14.86
N MET A 351 -0.60 -6.44 -15.01
CA MET A 351 -1.43 -5.39 -15.60
C MET A 351 -1.24 -5.30 -17.11
N LEU A 352 -0.25 -6.00 -17.67
CA LEU A 352 0.08 -5.98 -19.09
C LEU A 352 -0.46 -7.23 -19.78
N ALA A 353 -0.94 -7.09 -21.01
CA ALA A 353 -1.39 -8.24 -21.79
C ALA A 353 -0.16 -9.12 -22.14
N PRO A 354 -0.20 -10.44 -21.86
CA PRO A 354 0.93 -11.32 -22.16
C PRO A 354 1.33 -11.24 -23.64
N SER A 355 2.64 -11.21 -23.90
CA SER A 355 3.23 -11.12 -25.26
C SER A 355 2.94 -9.82 -26.05
N SER A 356 2.25 -8.86 -25.45
CA SER A 356 1.95 -7.56 -26.06
C SER A 356 3.20 -6.68 -26.23
N SER A 357 3.08 -5.60 -27.02
CA SER A 357 4.22 -4.68 -27.18
C SER A 357 4.51 -3.93 -25.88
N ALA A 358 3.47 -3.50 -25.15
CA ALA A 358 3.63 -2.86 -23.85
C ALA A 358 4.41 -3.75 -22.87
N TYR A 359 4.06 -5.06 -22.80
CA TYR A 359 4.78 -6.02 -21.95
C TYR A 359 6.28 -6.03 -22.27
N LYS A 360 6.63 -6.26 -23.54
CA LYS A 360 8.04 -6.42 -23.97
C LYS A 360 8.84 -5.13 -23.83
N GLU A 361 8.24 -3.99 -24.17
CA GLU A 361 8.91 -2.70 -24.14
C GLU A 361 9.18 -2.25 -22.71
N LEU A 362 8.21 -2.42 -21.81
CA LEU A 362 8.37 -2.03 -20.40
C LEU A 362 9.27 -2.99 -19.63
N GLU A 363 9.17 -4.30 -19.87
CA GLU A 363 10.09 -5.29 -19.31
C GLU A 363 11.53 -4.93 -19.65
N LYS A 364 11.78 -4.62 -20.93
CA LYS A 364 13.11 -4.18 -21.37
C LYS A 364 13.51 -2.85 -20.73
N TYR A 365 12.63 -1.85 -20.74
CA TYR A 365 12.92 -0.52 -20.21
C TYR A 365 13.24 -0.55 -18.70
N ILE A 366 12.45 -1.27 -17.91
CA ILE A 366 12.65 -1.38 -16.46
C ILE A 366 13.94 -2.15 -16.16
N ASN A 367 14.15 -3.30 -16.79
CA ASN A 367 15.31 -4.15 -16.54
C ASN A 367 16.64 -3.51 -17.01
N GLU A 368 16.62 -2.72 -18.08
CA GLU A 368 17.84 -2.16 -18.67
C GLU A 368 18.14 -0.72 -18.21
N ILE A 369 17.13 0.10 -17.88
CA ILE A 369 17.28 1.56 -17.76
C ILE A 369 16.90 2.09 -16.37
N ALA A 370 15.86 1.55 -15.73
CA ALA A 370 15.23 2.25 -14.60
C ALA A 370 16.02 2.13 -13.27
N TYR A 371 16.68 1.00 -12.99
CA TYR A 371 17.39 0.75 -11.72
C TYR A 371 18.81 1.35 -11.60
N GLN A 372 19.34 2.04 -12.63
CA GLN A 372 20.75 2.43 -12.65
C GLN A 372 21.10 3.61 -11.72
N GLY A 373 20.43 3.77 -10.57
CA GLY A 373 20.52 4.92 -9.67
C GLY A 373 19.61 6.09 -10.07
N ASN A 374 18.72 5.86 -11.05
CA ASN A 374 17.75 6.84 -11.49
C ASN A 374 16.54 6.86 -10.54
N TYR A 375 15.86 8.00 -10.47
CA TYR A 375 14.65 8.17 -9.67
C TYR A 375 13.58 8.93 -10.47
N PHE A 376 12.38 8.36 -10.48
CA PHE A 376 11.20 8.90 -11.14
C PHE A 376 10.21 9.32 -10.06
N TYR A 377 9.74 10.56 -10.15
CA TYR A 377 8.71 11.11 -9.27
C TYR A 377 7.57 11.68 -10.11
N PHE A 378 6.47 10.94 -10.20
CA PHE A 378 5.38 11.34 -11.06
C PHE A 378 4.46 12.35 -10.36
N THR A 379 4.30 13.52 -10.97
CA THR A 379 3.63 14.69 -10.40
C THR A 379 2.20 14.89 -10.93
N ASN A 380 1.89 14.41 -12.13
CA ASN A 380 0.53 14.41 -12.70
C ASN A 380 0.16 13.05 -13.29
N ASN A 381 -1.13 12.74 -13.34
CA ASN A 381 -1.68 11.49 -13.87
C ASN A 381 -3.15 11.69 -14.27
N GLU A 382 -3.37 12.46 -15.33
CA GLU A 382 -4.71 12.90 -15.72
C GLU A 382 -5.22 12.09 -16.91
N VAL A 383 -6.44 11.53 -16.79
CA VAL A 383 -7.17 10.96 -17.93
C VAL A 383 -7.80 12.11 -18.72
N LEU A 384 -7.41 12.24 -19.98
CA LEU A 384 -7.93 13.26 -20.90
C LEU A 384 -9.20 12.79 -21.61
N ASP A 385 -9.20 11.56 -22.09
CA ASP A 385 -10.32 10.95 -22.80
C ASP A 385 -10.26 9.43 -22.71
N VAL A 386 -11.42 8.78 -22.82
CA VAL A 386 -11.51 7.32 -22.97
C VAL A 386 -12.51 6.97 -24.06
N GLN A 387 -12.03 6.25 -25.06
CA GLN A 387 -12.84 5.82 -26.20
C GLN A 387 -12.88 4.29 -26.28
N TYR A 388 -14.08 3.73 -26.41
CA TYR A 388 -14.25 2.31 -26.71
C TYR A 388 -14.45 2.10 -28.20
N SER A 389 -13.60 1.29 -28.83
CA SER A 389 -13.73 0.93 -30.25
C SER A 389 -13.10 -0.43 -30.51
N ASN A 390 -13.74 -1.22 -31.38
CA ASN A 390 -13.26 -2.54 -31.81
C ASN A 390 -12.91 -3.52 -30.67
N GLY A 391 -13.65 -3.48 -29.55
CA GLY A 391 -13.42 -4.38 -28.42
C GLY A 391 -12.30 -3.95 -27.46
N GLN A 392 -11.80 -2.72 -27.61
CA GLN A 392 -10.67 -2.19 -26.84
C GLN A 392 -10.98 -0.77 -26.36
N TYR A 393 -10.35 -0.37 -25.27
CA TYR A 393 -10.39 1.02 -24.78
C TYR A 393 -9.11 1.74 -25.16
N TYR A 394 -9.24 2.96 -25.62
CA TYR A 394 -8.15 3.90 -25.86
C TYR A 394 -8.24 4.96 -24.79
N VAL A 395 -7.30 4.95 -23.85
CA VAL A 395 -7.24 5.88 -22.72
C VAL A 395 -6.13 6.88 -23.00
N ASP A 396 -6.52 8.12 -23.27
CA ASP A 396 -5.59 9.23 -23.45
C ASP A 396 -5.25 9.83 -22.09
N MET A 397 -3.96 9.93 -21.81
CA MET A 397 -3.40 10.36 -20.54
C MET A 397 -2.46 11.55 -20.74
N ASN A 398 -2.47 12.48 -19.80
CA ASN A 398 -1.39 13.42 -19.58
C ASN A 398 -0.62 13.02 -18.31
N GLU A 399 0.64 12.69 -18.47
CA GLU A 399 1.53 12.30 -17.37
C GLU A 399 2.71 13.24 -17.30
N THR A 400 2.91 13.85 -16.13
CA THR A 400 4.12 14.62 -15.85
C THR A 400 4.93 13.95 -14.76
N PHE A 401 6.25 13.98 -14.90
CA PHE A 401 7.15 13.44 -13.88
C PHE A 401 8.51 14.13 -13.87
N ASP A 402 9.07 14.19 -12.68
CA ASP A 402 10.43 14.60 -12.43
C ASP A 402 11.33 13.36 -12.52
N PHE A 403 12.42 13.50 -13.26
CA PHE A 403 13.42 12.45 -13.43
C PHE A 403 14.76 12.96 -12.90
N TYR A 404 15.38 12.14 -12.05
CA TYR A 404 16.73 12.36 -11.58
C TYR A 404 17.58 11.20 -12.08
N ASP A 405 18.65 11.50 -12.81
CA ASP A 405 19.62 10.45 -13.17
C ASP A 405 20.49 10.07 -11.96
N ALA A 406 21.29 9.02 -12.12
CA ALA A 406 22.22 8.53 -11.11
C ALA A 406 23.28 9.55 -10.64
N GLN A 407 23.48 10.64 -11.39
CA GLN A 407 24.37 11.74 -11.03
C GLN A 407 23.62 12.89 -10.35
N GLY A 408 22.30 12.76 -10.17
CA GLY A 408 21.41 13.76 -9.57
C GLY A 408 20.98 14.87 -10.53
N ASN A 409 21.20 14.73 -11.84
CA ASN A 409 20.72 15.72 -12.80
C ASN A 409 19.22 15.60 -12.96
N TYR A 410 18.54 16.74 -12.86
CA TYR A 410 17.09 16.85 -12.94
C TYR A 410 16.62 17.09 -14.38
N GLN A 411 15.55 16.40 -14.77
CA GLN A 411 14.78 16.65 -15.98
C GLN A 411 13.29 16.54 -15.69
N PHE A 412 12.50 17.44 -16.28
CA PHE A 412 11.04 17.38 -16.23
C PHE A 412 10.50 16.78 -17.53
N TYR A 413 9.54 15.89 -17.42
CA TYR A 413 8.83 15.31 -18.53
C TYR A 413 7.33 15.62 -18.45
N ASP A 414 6.76 15.99 -19.58
CA ASP A 414 5.32 16.12 -19.83
C ASP A 414 5.01 15.28 -21.07
N ARG A 415 4.22 14.22 -20.88
CA ARG A 415 3.99 13.20 -21.91
C ARG A 415 2.51 12.94 -22.09
N TYR A 416 2.07 13.09 -23.33
CA TYR A 416 0.77 12.65 -23.79
C TYR A 416 0.88 11.20 -24.25
N LYS A 417 0.08 10.32 -23.65
CA LYS A 417 0.10 8.89 -23.94
C LYS A 417 -1.29 8.39 -24.28
N THR A 418 -1.37 7.46 -25.23
CA THR A 418 -2.56 6.64 -25.43
C THR A 418 -2.25 5.21 -25.00
N TYR A 419 -3.04 4.71 -24.05
CA TYR A 419 -3.03 3.32 -23.62
C TYR A 419 -4.12 2.56 -24.35
N THR A 420 -3.76 1.47 -25.02
CA THR A 420 -4.75 0.52 -25.54
C THR A 420 -4.97 -0.55 -24.48
N VAL A 421 -6.17 -0.60 -23.92
CA VAL A 421 -6.59 -1.55 -22.89
C VAL A 421 -7.53 -2.57 -23.50
N ILE A 422 -7.24 -3.85 -23.26
CA ILE A 422 -8.07 -4.97 -23.65
C ILE A 422 -8.64 -5.66 -22.41
N THR A 423 -9.71 -6.42 -22.58
CA THR A 423 -10.25 -7.29 -21.54
C THR A 423 -9.85 -8.73 -21.84
N ASP A 424 -9.27 -9.42 -20.86
CA ASP A 424 -8.91 -10.83 -21.01
C ASP A 424 -10.14 -11.77 -20.90
N GLU A 425 -9.90 -13.07 -21.03
CA GLU A 425 -10.95 -14.10 -20.99
C GLU A 425 -11.68 -14.18 -19.63
N TYR A 426 -11.09 -13.63 -18.57
CA TYR A 426 -11.65 -13.57 -17.21
C TYR A 426 -12.32 -12.23 -16.91
N GLY A 427 -12.37 -11.31 -17.88
CA GLY A 427 -12.99 -10.00 -17.68
C GLY A 427 -12.06 -8.95 -17.07
N ALA A 428 -10.75 -9.22 -16.92
CA ALA A 428 -9.81 -8.25 -16.34
C ALA A 428 -9.20 -7.35 -17.42
N TYR A 429 -8.99 -6.07 -17.07
CA TYR A 429 -8.29 -5.13 -17.95
C TYR A 429 -6.78 -5.43 -18.02
N LYS A 430 -6.22 -5.30 -19.22
CA LYS A 430 -4.80 -5.47 -19.51
C LYS A 430 -4.34 -4.40 -20.50
N ILE A 431 -3.18 -3.78 -20.27
CA ILE A 431 -2.58 -2.84 -21.23
C ILE A 431 -1.87 -3.64 -22.32
N ALA A 432 -2.29 -3.46 -23.57
CA ALA A 432 -1.69 -4.11 -24.73
C ALA A 432 -0.62 -3.24 -25.41
N THR A 433 -0.85 -1.93 -25.52
CA THR A 433 0.09 -1.00 -26.15
C THR A 433 0.11 0.34 -25.44
N ILE A 434 1.26 1.00 -25.43
CA ILE A 434 1.41 2.38 -24.94
C ILE A 434 2.03 3.19 -26.07
N LYS A 435 1.37 4.27 -26.48
CA LYS A 435 1.90 5.17 -27.51
C LYS A 435 2.15 6.54 -26.88
N ILE A 436 3.36 7.06 -27.02
CA ILE A 436 3.75 8.41 -26.59
C ILE A 436 3.65 9.33 -27.82
N HIS A 437 3.09 10.53 -27.67
CA HIS A 437 2.92 11.52 -28.73
C HIS A 437 3.85 12.73 -28.61
#